data_AF-A0A2W5FDD4-F1
#
_entry.id   AF-A0A2W5FDD4-F1
#
_cell.length_a   1.000
_cell.length_b   1.000
_cell.length_c   1.000
_cell.angle_alpha   90.00
_cell.angle_beta   90.00
_cell.angle_gamma   90.00
#
_symmetry.space_group_name_H-M   'P 1'
#
loop_
_entity.id
_entity.type
_entity.pdbx_description
1 polymer ?
#
loop_
_entity_poly.entity_id
_entity_poly.type
_entity_poly.pdbx_seq_one_letter_code
_entity_poly.pdbx_strand_id
1 'polypeptide(L)'
;MSWSLIALLAVLAYAAGCIAYVYRWRGRLRYASFGQYLRKSWPVFAPLNCLMYMGTQRWARQPVLDAGYLRGVELLRSHWRVIRDEALALHASGAFEAAKAPGSAGSYDVGFRTFFKRGWSKFYLTWYGRPHPSAQRLCPRTLALVRQVPGIRGAMFSILPPGAELSLHSDPMACCLRYHLGLQTPNSGQCYIHVDGQACVWHDGEDFVFDETYPHLALNGTDQSRLIFMCDVDRPLNACGHWVRAAYALMAKATRVPNTDEDPRGLFSELFMRLAPLRERALRLRETRRRTYKALTLFLNSTLLTALLAMLFGVLRFIEIALS
;
A
#
# COMPACT_ATOMS: atom_id res chain seq x y z
N MET A 1 -20.97 23.16 27.48
CA MET A 1 -20.15 22.72 26.32
C MET A 1 -21.09 22.03 25.35
N SER A 2 -21.13 22.39 24.06
CA SER A 2 -22.05 21.74 23.11
C SER A 2 -21.70 20.27 22.93
N TRP A 3 -22.70 19.44 22.60
CA TRP A 3 -22.50 18.01 22.36
C TRP A 3 -21.56 17.78 21.16
N SER A 4 -21.67 18.62 20.13
CA SER A 4 -20.77 18.68 18.98
C SER A 4 -19.31 18.89 19.38
N LEU A 5 -19.03 19.79 20.33
CA LEU A 5 -17.68 20.05 20.80
C LEU A 5 -17.13 18.87 21.60
N ILE A 6 -17.95 18.26 22.47
CA ILE A 6 -17.59 17.04 23.22
C ILE A 6 -17.26 15.91 22.24
N ALA A 7 -18.11 15.68 21.23
CA ALA A 7 -17.92 14.65 20.23
C ALA A 7 -16.64 14.88 19.41
N LEU A 8 -16.36 16.12 19.00
CA LEU A 8 -15.12 16.46 18.30
C LEU A 8 -13.89 16.14 19.16
N LEU A 9 -13.89 16.56 20.42
CA LEU A 9 -12.79 16.27 21.35
C LEU A 9 -12.62 14.76 21.57
N ALA A 10 -13.71 13.99 21.64
CA ALA A 10 -13.65 12.54 21.74
C ALA A 10 -13.02 11.88 20.49
N VAL A 11 -13.36 12.35 19.28
CA VAL A 11 -12.76 11.87 18.03
C VAL A 11 -11.25 12.18 17.99
N LEU A 12 -10.85 13.38 18.42
CA LEU A 12 -9.44 13.76 18.48
C LEU A 12 -8.67 12.94 19.52
N ALA A 13 -9.26 12.71 20.70
CA ALA A 13 -8.68 11.88 21.74
C ALA A 13 -8.53 10.41 21.27
N TYR A 14 -9.55 9.86 20.61
CA TYR A 14 -9.49 8.55 19.98
C TYR A 14 -8.37 8.47 18.95
N ALA A 15 -8.26 9.48 18.08
CA ALA A 15 -7.22 9.52 17.07
C ALA A 15 -5.82 9.56 17.66
N ALA A 16 -5.59 10.43 18.67
CA ALA A 16 -4.33 10.52 19.39
C ALA A 16 -3.99 9.20 20.11
N GLY A 17 -4.98 8.57 20.75
CA GLY A 17 -4.84 7.27 21.40
C GLY A 17 -4.43 6.17 20.41
N CYS A 18 -5.05 6.13 19.23
CA CYS A 18 -4.71 5.17 18.17
C CYS A 18 -3.30 5.40 17.62
N ILE A 19 -2.90 6.65 17.39
CA ILE A 19 -1.55 7.01 16.95
C ILE A 19 -0.51 6.55 17.99
N ALA A 20 -0.77 6.83 19.28
CA ALA A 20 0.09 6.39 20.36
C ALA A 20 0.15 4.85 20.45
N TYR A 21 -1.01 4.17 20.35
CA TYR A 21 -1.11 2.71 20.30
C TYR A 21 -0.22 2.12 19.21
N VAL A 22 -0.38 2.57 17.97
CA VAL A 22 0.38 2.05 16.82
C VAL A 22 1.87 2.34 16.97
N TYR A 23 2.24 3.55 17.39
CA TYR A 23 3.65 3.92 17.57
C TYR A 23 4.36 3.11 18.65
N ARG A 24 3.70 2.86 19.79
CA ARG A 24 4.38 2.38 21.00
C ARG A 24 4.10 0.91 21.33
N TRP A 25 2.95 0.37 20.93
CA TRP A 25 2.48 -0.96 21.36
C TRP A 25 2.13 -1.93 20.23
N ARG A 26 1.86 -1.45 19.00
CA ARG A 26 1.60 -2.38 17.88
C ARG A 26 2.89 -3.12 17.48
N GLY A 27 2.88 -4.44 17.65
CA GLY A 27 4.00 -5.30 17.28
C GLY A 27 5.19 -5.22 18.23
N ARG A 28 6.35 -5.71 17.78
CA ARG A 28 7.62 -5.75 18.51
C ARG A 28 8.64 -4.74 18.01
N LEU A 29 8.73 -4.54 16.68
CA LEU A 29 9.69 -3.62 16.08
C LEU A 29 9.27 -2.17 16.32
N ARG A 30 10.24 -1.28 16.55
CA ARG A 30 9.97 0.13 16.83
C ARG A 30 10.75 1.04 15.90
N TYR A 31 10.14 2.19 15.60
CA TYR A 31 10.82 3.29 14.97
C TYR A 31 11.85 3.90 15.93
N ALA A 32 12.98 4.34 15.39
CA ALA A 32 14.04 4.99 16.16
C ALA A 32 13.58 6.30 16.81
N SER A 33 12.55 6.94 16.26
CA SER A 33 11.95 8.15 16.82
C SER A 33 10.52 8.35 16.32
N PHE A 34 9.75 9.16 17.04
CA PHE A 34 8.42 9.59 16.61
C PHE A 34 8.48 10.32 15.25
N GLY A 35 9.51 11.13 15.02
CA GLY A 35 9.71 11.81 13.74
C GLY A 35 10.02 10.87 12.57
N GLN A 36 10.57 9.67 12.83
CA GLN A 36 10.69 8.63 11.80
C GLN A 36 9.32 8.00 11.53
N TYR A 37 8.56 7.65 12.57
CA TYR A 37 7.22 7.10 12.47
C TYR A 37 6.28 8.00 11.65
N LEU A 38 6.25 9.32 11.94
CA LEU A 38 5.44 10.29 11.19
C LEU A 38 5.74 10.28 9.69
N ARG A 39 6.99 10.02 9.30
CA ARG A 39 7.44 10.01 7.90
C ARG A 39 7.27 8.65 7.21
N LYS A 40 7.10 7.57 7.98
CA LYS A 40 7.21 6.18 7.48
C LYS A 40 5.96 5.32 7.65
N SER A 41 4.98 5.72 8.47
CA SER A 41 3.79 4.90 8.80
C SER A 41 2.43 5.60 8.68
N TRP A 42 2.36 6.73 7.99
CA TRP A 42 1.10 7.47 7.74
C TRP A 42 0.12 7.51 8.94
N PRO A 43 0.50 8.11 10.08
CA PRO A 43 -0.24 8.02 11.35
C PRO A 43 -1.70 8.49 11.28
N VAL A 44 -2.03 9.34 10.30
CA VAL A 44 -3.39 9.80 10.03
C VAL A 44 -4.39 8.64 9.82
N PHE A 45 -3.92 7.48 9.36
CA PHE A 45 -4.76 6.29 9.17
C PHE A 45 -4.80 5.36 10.39
N ALA A 46 -3.99 5.61 11.44
CA ALA A 46 -4.01 4.81 12.66
C ALA A 46 -5.41 4.64 13.29
N PRO A 47 -6.29 5.67 13.33
CA PRO A 47 -7.63 5.52 13.91
C PRO A 47 -8.49 4.51 13.14
N LEU A 48 -8.40 4.51 11.82
CA LEU A 48 -9.09 3.55 10.96
C LEU A 48 -8.47 2.16 11.07
N ASN A 49 -7.14 2.08 11.10
CA ASN A 49 -6.41 0.83 11.27
C ASN A 49 -6.73 0.15 12.60
N CYS A 50 -6.87 0.88 13.70
CA CYS A 50 -7.29 0.32 14.98
C CYS A 50 -8.67 -0.34 14.91
N LEU A 51 -9.63 0.25 14.20
CA LEU A 51 -10.93 -0.38 13.94
C LEU A 51 -10.77 -1.68 13.14
N MET A 52 -9.91 -1.65 12.12
CA MET A 52 -9.61 -2.85 11.33
C MET A 52 -8.92 -3.94 12.16
N TYR A 53 -7.99 -3.59 13.05
CA TYR A 53 -7.33 -4.56 13.95
C TYR A 53 -8.34 -5.22 14.89
N MET A 54 -9.26 -4.42 15.47
CA MET A 54 -10.36 -4.93 16.29
C MET A 54 -11.29 -5.84 15.48
N GLY A 55 -11.56 -5.46 14.22
CA GLY A 55 -12.35 -6.24 13.27
C GLY A 55 -11.65 -7.50 12.73
N THR A 56 -10.33 -7.61 12.87
CA THR A 56 -9.55 -8.76 12.37
C THR A 56 -9.74 -9.96 13.28
N GLN A 57 -9.93 -11.15 12.70
CA GLN A 57 -10.00 -12.40 13.45
C GLN A 57 -8.71 -12.62 14.26
N ARG A 58 -8.83 -13.15 15.49
CA ARG A 58 -7.72 -13.17 16.46
C ARG A 58 -6.46 -13.85 15.94
N TRP A 59 -6.60 -15.00 15.27
CA TRP A 59 -5.48 -15.76 14.69
C TRP A 59 -4.78 -15.00 13.54
N ALA A 60 -5.47 -14.06 12.90
CA ALA A 60 -4.96 -13.28 11.77
C ALA A 60 -4.33 -11.93 12.16
N ARG A 61 -4.19 -11.63 13.46
CA ARG A 61 -3.61 -10.37 13.95
C ARG A 61 -2.08 -10.37 14.02
N GLN A 62 -1.45 -11.50 13.76
CA GLN A 62 0.00 -11.69 13.75
C GLN A 62 0.66 -11.03 12.52
N PRO A 63 1.96 -10.70 12.58
CA PRO A 63 2.65 -10.00 11.48
C PRO A 63 2.77 -10.83 10.21
N VAL A 64 3.02 -12.14 10.33
CA VAL A 64 3.18 -13.08 9.22
C VAL A 64 2.22 -14.26 9.41
N LEU A 65 1.59 -14.69 8.33
CA LEU A 65 0.58 -15.72 8.29
C LEU A 65 0.90 -16.72 7.19
N ASP A 66 0.50 -17.98 7.39
CA ASP A 66 0.36 -18.93 6.29
C ASP A 66 -0.77 -18.50 5.34
N ALA A 67 -0.57 -18.72 4.05
CA ALA A 67 -1.51 -18.33 3.01
C ALA A 67 -2.71 -19.28 2.87
N GLY A 68 -2.69 -20.44 3.54
CA GLY A 68 -3.69 -21.52 3.40
C GLY A 68 -5.13 -21.13 3.77
N TYR A 69 -5.34 -20.01 4.47
CA TYR A 69 -6.69 -19.47 4.70
C TYR A 69 -7.35 -18.94 3.41
N LEU A 70 -6.57 -18.64 2.38
CA LEU A 70 -7.07 -18.16 1.10
C LEU A 70 -7.60 -19.33 0.27
N ARG A 71 -8.92 -19.34 0.06
CA ARG A 71 -9.57 -20.34 -0.79
C ARG A 71 -8.96 -20.31 -2.20
N GLY A 72 -8.40 -21.44 -2.63
CA GLY A 72 -7.82 -21.61 -3.95
C GLY A 72 -6.35 -21.20 -4.08
N VAL A 73 -5.66 -20.84 -2.99
CA VAL A 73 -4.23 -20.46 -3.04
C VAL A 73 -3.34 -21.57 -3.60
N GLU A 74 -3.71 -22.84 -3.38
CA GLU A 74 -3.01 -24.00 -3.94
C GLU A 74 -2.92 -23.97 -5.48
N LEU A 75 -3.84 -23.30 -6.17
CA LEU A 75 -3.74 -23.11 -7.62
C LEU A 75 -2.53 -22.24 -7.97
N LEU A 76 -2.24 -21.21 -7.18
CA LEU A 76 -1.04 -20.37 -7.36
C LEU A 76 0.23 -21.16 -7.02
N ARG A 77 0.21 -21.90 -5.90
CA ARG A 77 1.32 -22.77 -5.48
C ARG A 77 1.63 -23.82 -6.54
N SER A 78 0.65 -24.56 -7.04
CA SER A 78 0.86 -25.62 -8.04
C SER A 78 1.27 -25.09 -9.42
N HIS A 79 0.83 -23.87 -9.78
CA HIS A 79 1.10 -23.27 -11.10
C HIS A 79 2.09 -22.11 -11.05
N TRP A 80 2.91 -22.01 -10.00
CA TRP A 80 3.86 -20.90 -9.82
C TRP A 80 4.80 -20.72 -11.01
N ARG A 81 5.19 -21.82 -11.67
CA ARG A 81 6.03 -21.79 -12.88
C ARG A 81 5.34 -21.12 -14.06
N VAL A 82 4.03 -21.34 -14.24
CA VAL A 82 3.26 -20.65 -15.29
C VAL A 82 3.26 -19.14 -15.04
N ILE A 83 3.05 -18.74 -13.78
CA ILE A 83 3.07 -17.34 -13.36
C ILE A 83 4.45 -16.74 -13.58
N ARG A 84 5.51 -17.46 -13.19
CA ARG A 84 6.92 -17.08 -13.40
C ARG A 84 7.22 -16.87 -14.89
N ASP A 85 6.85 -17.82 -15.74
CA ASP A 85 7.24 -17.79 -17.14
C ASP A 85 6.63 -16.56 -17.87
N GLU A 86 5.36 -16.21 -17.59
CA GLU A 86 4.77 -14.97 -18.09
C GLU A 86 5.44 -13.72 -17.51
N ALA A 87 5.80 -13.74 -16.22
CA ALA A 87 6.50 -12.63 -15.58
C ALA A 87 7.93 -12.41 -16.13
N LEU A 88 8.63 -13.49 -16.48
CA LEU A 88 9.95 -13.44 -17.11
C LEU A 88 9.88 -12.95 -18.56
N ALA A 89 8.91 -13.43 -19.34
CA ALA A 89 8.67 -12.92 -20.68
C ALA A 89 8.36 -11.41 -20.66
N LEU A 90 7.53 -10.99 -19.70
CA LEU A 90 7.24 -9.57 -19.47
C LEU A 90 8.51 -8.79 -19.07
N HIS A 91 9.34 -9.33 -18.19
CA HIS A 91 10.61 -8.70 -17.80
C HIS A 91 11.56 -8.53 -18.98
N ALA A 92 11.74 -9.58 -19.79
CA ALA A 92 12.57 -9.56 -20.99
C ALA A 92 12.08 -8.56 -22.05
N SER A 93 10.77 -8.32 -22.13
CA SER A 93 10.20 -7.32 -23.06
C SER A 93 10.47 -5.85 -22.67
N GLY A 94 11.01 -5.59 -21.47
CA GLY A 94 11.25 -4.23 -20.97
C GLY A 94 10.01 -3.52 -20.41
N ALA A 95 8.86 -4.19 -20.33
CA ALA A 95 7.60 -3.58 -19.88
C ALA A 95 7.65 -2.96 -18.47
N PHE A 96 8.43 -3.54 -17.54
CA PHE A 96 8.63 -2.99 -16.20
C PHE A 96 9.30 -1.62 -16.21
N GLU A 97 10.32 -1.45 -17.06
CA GLU A 97 11.06 -0.20 -17.17
C GLU A 97 10.26 0.84 -17.94
N ALA A 98 9.51 0.42 -18.97
CA ALA A 98 8.59 1.28 -19.70
C ALA A 98 7.51 1.90 -18.78
N ALA A 99 6.94 1.10 -17.86
CA ALA A 99 5.93 1.56 -16.91
C ALA A 99 6.47 2.55 -15.84
N LYS A 100 7.78 2.56 -15.61
CA LYS A 100 8.46 3.43 -14.63
C LYS A 100 9.11 4.66 -15.28
N ALA A 101 9.31 4.64 -16.59
CA ALA A 101 10.05 5.68 -17.32
C ALA A 101 9.49 7.09 -17.02
N PRO A 102 10.33 8.12 -16.88
CA PRO A 102 9.87 9.49 -16.69
C PRO A 102 8.87 9.90 -17.78
N GLY A 103 7.70 10.40 -17.39
CA GLY A 103 6.64 10.78 -18.33
C GLY A 103 5.71 9.64 -18.76
N SER A 104 6.00 8.39 -18.39
CA SER A 104 5.06 7.28 -18.59
C SER A 104 3.82 7.43 -17.72
N ALA A 105 2.73 6.79 -18.13
CA ALA A 105 1.47 6.79 -17.41
C ALA A 105 1.60 6.25 -15.96
N GLY A 106 2.53 5.33 -15.70
CA GLY A 106 2.81 4.74 -14.39
C GLY A 106 3.69 5.60 -13.46
N SER A 107 4.36 6.63 -14.00
CA SER A 107 5.26 7.50 -13.22
C SER A 107 4.56 8.34 -12.13
N TYR A 108 3.23 8.42 -12.19
CA TYR A 108 2.38 9.14 -11.23
C TYR A 108 1.85 8.27 -10.09
N ASP A 109 2.36 7.04 -9.89
CA ASP A 109 1.99 6.20 -8.76
C ASP A 109 2.36 6.85 -7.41
N VAL A 110 1.37 7.38 -6.69
CA VAL A 110 1.57 8.09 -5.43
C VAL A 110 1.93 7.16 -4.28
N GLY A 111 1.43 5.92 -4.30
CA GLY A 111 1.62 4.96 -3.23
C GLY A 111 3.04 4.42 -3.17
N PHE A 112 3.72 4.33 -4.33
CA PHE A 112 4.97 3.59 -4.42
C PHE A 112 6.17 4.34 -5.02
N ARG A 113 6.02 5.61 -5.42
CA ARG A 113 7.08 6.39 -6.07
C ARG A 113 8.41 6.44 -5.31
N THR A 114 8.37 6.41 -3.98
CA THR A 114 9.59 6.46 -3.15
C THR A 114 10.47 5.24 -3.33
N PHE A 115 9.90 4.10 -3.71
CA PHE A 115 10.62 2.85 -3.92
C PHE A 115 11.29 2.78 -5.30
N PHE A 116 10.73 3.45 -6.31
CA PHE A 116 11.33 3.54 -7.65
C PHE A 116 12.75 4.14 -7.63
N LYS A 117 13.03 5.03 -6.66
CA LYS A 117 14.38 5.59 -6.46
C LYS A 117 15.43 4.55 -6.08
N ARG A 118 15.01 3.38 -5.60
CA ARG A 118 15.87 2.28 -5.19
C ARG A 118 15.82 1.12 -6.19
N GLY A 119 15.42 1.41 -7.43
CA GLY A 119 15.41 0.46 -8.54
C GLY A 119 14.22 -0.52 -8.54
N TRP A 120 13.39 -0.51 -7.50
CA TRP A 120 12.19 -1.35 -7.44
C TRP A 120 11.26 -1.06 -8.62
N SER A 121 10.75 -2.11 -9.25
CA SER A 121 9.84 -2.02 -10.39
C SER A 121 8.65 -2.95 -10.15
N LYS A 122 7.51 -2.64 -10.76
CA LYS A 122 6.29 -3.46 -10.69
C LYS A 122 5.48 -3.40 -11.97
N PHE A 123 4.58 -4.36 -12.14
CA PHE A 123 3.62 -4.38 -13.23
C PHE A 123 2.27 -4.89 -12.73
N TYR A 124 1.22 -4.09 -12.85
CA TYR A 124 -0.12 -4.43 -12.36
C TYR A 124 -0.83 -5.43 -13.28
N LEU A 125 -1.43 -6.45 -12.70
CA LEU A 125 -2.32 -7.38 -13.40
C LEU A 125 -3.78 -6.98 -13.21
N THR A 126 -4.19 -6.79 -11.96
CA THR A 126 -5.53 -6.32 -11.61
C THR A 126 -5.45 -5.42 -10.37
N TRP A 127 -6.41 -4.51 -10.24
CA TRP A 127 -6.48 -3.60 -9.09
C TRP A 127 -7.93 -3.33 -8.70
N TYR A 128 -8.36 -3.92 -7.59
CA TYR A 128 -9.67 -3.79 -6.96
C TYR A 128 -10.86 -3.89 -7.92
N GLY A 129 -10.77 -4.75 -8.94
CA GLY A 129 -11.81 -4.86 -9.95
C GLY A 129 -11.32 -5.52 -11.24
N ARG A 130 -11.46 -4.80 -12.36
CA ARG A 130 -11.15 -5.34 -13.69
C ARG A 130 -9.63 -5.42 -13.91
N PRO A 131 -9.13 -6.48 -14.58
CA PRO A 131 -7.74 -6.56 -15.01
C PRO A 131 -7.32 -5.38 -15.88
N HIS A 132 -6.01 -5.13 -15.95
CA HIS A 132 -5.40 -4.18 -16.89
C HIS A 132 -5.46 -4.75 -18.30
N PRO A 133 -5.96 -4.01 -19.30
CA PRO A 133 -5.87 -4.42 -20.71
C PRO A 133 -4.48 -4.91 -21.11
N SER A 134 -3.42 -4.22 -20.66
CA SER A 134 -2.04 -4.64 -20.87
C SER A 134 -1.74 -6.04 -20.32
N ALA A 135 -2.17 -6.30 -19.09
CA ALA A 135 -2.03 -7.60 -18.45
C ALA A 135 -2.89 -8.70 -19.08
N GLN A 136 -4.06 -8.37 -19.64
CA GLN A 136 -4.89 -9.33 -20.37
C GLN A 136 -4.19 -9.88 -21.60
N ARG A 137 -3.44 -9.03 -22.30
CA ARG A 137 -2.64 -9.42 -23.46
C ARG A 137 -1.37 -10.16 -23.07
N LEU A 138 -0.65 -9.65 -22.07
CA LEU A 138 0.72 -10.10 -21.76
C LEU A 138 0.78 -11.25 -20.75
N CYS A 139 -0.22 -11.38 -19.87
CA CYS A 139 -0.24 -12.39 -18.81
C CYS A 139 -1.61 -13.09 -18.69
N PRO A 140 -2.18 -13.62 -19.79
CA PRO A 140 -3.53 -14.18 -19.80
C PRO A 140 -3.67 -15.40 -18.89
N ARG A 141 -2.64 -16.26 -18.79
CA ARG A 141 -2.70 -17.49 -17.96
C ARG A 141 -2.66 -17.15 -16.49
N THR A 142 -1.79 -16.21 -16.10
CA THR A 142 -1.74 -15.70 -14.72
C THR A 142 -3.09 -15.09 -14.32
N LEU A 143 -3.70 -14.28 -15.19
CA LEU A 143 -5.03 -13.72 -14.92
C LEU A 143 -6.13 -14.78 -14.80
N ALA A 144 -6.06 -15.86 -15.58
CA ALA A 144 -7.00 -16.97 -15.47
C ALA A 144 -6.89 -17.69 -14.11
N LEU A 145 -5.67 -17.84 -13.57
CA LEU A 145 -5.44 -18.37 -12.22
C LEU A 145 -5.96 -17.40 -11.14
N VAL A 146 -5.63 -16.11 -11.25
CA VAL A 146 -6.05 -15.08 -10.29
C VAL A 146 -7.58 -15.01 -10.16
N ARG A 147 -8.33 -15.14 -11.26
CA ARG A 147 -9.80 -15.12 -11.24
C ARG A 147 -10.41 -16.26 -10.42
N GLN A 148 -9.68 -17.36 -10.23
CA GLN A 148 -10.15 -18.52 -9.47
C GLN A 148 -9.87 -18.39 -7.96
N VAL A 149 -9.12 -17.36 -7.55
CA VAL A 149 -8.79 -17.07 -6.15
C VAL A 149 -9.56 -15.82 -5.69
N PRO A 150 -10.79 -15.96 -5.16
CA PRO A 150 -11.69 -14.85 -4.88
C PRO A 150 -11.19 -13.87 -3.80
N GLY A 151 -10.23 -14.31 -2.97
CA GLY A 151 -9.62 -13.48 -1.94
C GLY A 151 -8.64 -12.44 -2.50
N ILE A 152 -8.26 -12.51 -3.78
CA ILE A 152 -7.35 -11.55 -4.40
C ILE A 152 -8.12 -10.30 -4.84
N ARG A 153 -7.68 -9.15 -4.34
CA ARG A 153 -8.25 -7.83 -4.67
C ARG A 153 -7.41 -7.08 -5.68
N GLY A 154 -6.10 -7.18 -5.56
CA GLY A 154 -5.11 -6.61 -6.46
C GLY A 154 -3.99 -7.61 -6.67
N ALA A 155 -3.42 -7.64 -7.87
CA ALA A 155 -2.31 -8.52 -8.19
C ALA A 155 -1.32 -7.80 -9.10
N MET A 156 -0.03 -7.99 -8.85
CA MET A 156 1.05 -7.39 -9.61
C MET A 156 2.31 -8.26 -9.53
N PHE A 157 3.20 -8.09 -10.50
CA PHE A 157 4.58 -8.55 -10.37
C PHE A 157 5.42 -7.48 -9.72
N SER A 158 6.40 -7.89 -8.91
CA SER A 158 7.32 -6.98 -8.23
C SER A 158 8.76 -7.46 -8.37
N ILE A 159 9.65 -6.56 -8.79
CA ILE A 159 11.08 -6.80 -8.96
C ILE A 159 11.85 -5.92 -7.99
N LEU A 160 12.74 -6.55 -7.23
CA LEU A 160 13.73 -5.87 -6.39
C LEU A 160 15.13 -6.19 -6.93
N PRO A 161 15.87 -5.21 -7.48
CA PRO A 161 17.16 -5.48 -8.13
C PRO A 161 18.27 -5.83 -7.11
N PRO A 162 19.43 -6.31 -7.58
CA PRO A 162 20.60 -6.57 -6.75
C PRO A 162 20.99 -5.37 -5.88
N GLY A 163 21.39 -5.62 -4.64
CA GLY A 163 21.78 -4.61 -3.66
C GLY A 163 20.67 -3.66 -3.20
N ALA A 164 19.44 -3.79 -3.69
CA ALA A 164 18.36 -2.86 -3.37
C ALA A 164 17.76 -3.13 -1.99
N GLU A 165 17.43 -2.05 -1.28
CA GLU A 165 16.78 -2.09 0.02
C GLU A 165 15.50 -1.26 -0.04
N LEU A 166 14.38 -1.74 0.49
CA LEU A 166 13.20 -0.93 0.79
C LEU A 166 13.23 -0.63 2.29
N SER A 167 13.63 0.60 2.65
CA SER A 167 13.81 1.03 4.04
C SER A 167 12.55 0.81 4.88
N LEU A 168 12.72 0.65 6.19
CA LEU A 168 11.63 0.50 7.17
C LEU A 168 10.45 1.46 6.91
N HIS A 169 9.26 0.89 6.73
CA HIS A 169 7.99 1.59 6.52
C HIS A 169 6.81 0.75 7.01
N SER A 170 5.62 1.37 7.04
CA SER A 170 4.35 0.67 7.18
C SER A 170 3.37 1.23 6.16
N ASP A 171 2.60 0.34 5.57
CA ASP A 171 1.58 0.71 4.61
C ASP A 171 0.39 1.38 5.32
N PRO A 172 -0.32 2.29 4.63
CA PRO A 172 -1.23 3.20 5.29
C PRO A 172 -2.48 2.52 5.86
N MET A 173 -2.97 1.44 5.25
CA MET A 173 -4.34 0.96 5.45
C MET A 173 -4.41 -0.54 5.73
N ALA A 174 -5.00 -0.92 6.87
CA ALA A 174 -5.21 -2.30 7.30
C ALA A 174 -6.41 -2.99 6.62
N CYS A 175 -6.78 -2.60 5.40
CA CYS A 175 -7.96 -3.12 4.70
C CYS A 175 -7.71 -4.45 3.97
N CYS A 176 -6.46 -4.75 3.67
CA CYS A 176 -5.98 -6.00 3.08
C CYS A 176 -4.79 -6.55 3.89
N LEU A 177 -4.30 -7.71 3.43
CA LEU A 177 -2.99 -8.24 3.76
C LEU A 177 -2.18 -8.37 2.47
N ARG A 178 -0.86 -8.51 2.60
CA ARG A 178 0.06 -8.72 1.46
C ARG A 178 0.39 -10.19 1.31
N TYR A 179 0.05 -10.75 0.16
CA TYR A 179 0.51 -12.07 -0.25
C TYR A 179 1.74 -11.94 -1.15
N HIS A 180 2.77 -12.73 -0.88
CA HIS A 180 3.96 -12.87 -1.73
C HIS A 180 4.17 -14.33 -2.10
N LEU A 181 4.45 -14.59 -3.37
CA LEU A 181 4.91 -15.88 -3.91
C LEU A 181 6.22 -15.66 -4.66
N GLY A 182 7.27 -16.42 -4.31
CA GLY A 182 8.54 -16.40 -5.04
C GLY A 182 8.39 -16.96 -6.45
N LEU A 183 8.89 -16.24 -7.46
CA LEU A 183 8.85 -16.69 -8.86
C LEU A 183 10.25 -16.94 -9.42
N GLN A 184 11.12 -15.96 -9.32
CA GLN A 184 12.55 -16.10 -9.62
C GLN A 184 13.29 -15.24 -8.62
N THR A 185 13.78 -15.90 -7.59
CA THR A 185 14.39 -15.30 -6.41
C THR A 185 15.82 -15.79 -6.29
N PRO A 186 16.69 -15.06 -5.57
CA PRO A 186 18.04 -15.55 -5.28
C PRO A 186 18.09 -16.82 -4.42
N ASN A 187 16.95 -17.29 -3.87
CA ASN A 187 16.86 -18.44 -2.96
C ASN A 187 17.89 -18.39 -1.81
N SER A 188 18.20 -17.18 -1.33
CA SER A 188 19.28 -16.90 -0.39
C SER A 188 18.77 -16.13 0.81
N GLY A 189 19.29 -16.46 1.99
CA GLY A 189 19.02 -15.72 3.23
C GLY A 189 19.47 -14.26 3.23
N GLN A 190 20.22 -13.83 2.21
CA GLN A 190 20.57 -12.42 1.97
C GLN A 190 19.46 -11.63 1.23
N CYS A 191 18.41 -12.31 0.76
CA CYS A 191 17.24 -11.69 0.15
C CYS A 191 15.98 -11.96 1.00
N TYR A 192 15.55 -10.98 1.79
CA TYR A 192 14.49 -11.16 2.78
C TYR A 192 13.63 -9.92 2.98
N ILE A 193 12.46 -10.11 3.61
CA ILE A 193 11.67 -9.06 4.25
C ILE A 193 11.66 -9.29 5.76
N HIS A 194 11.94 -8.25 6.53
CA HIS A 194 11.68 -8.25 7.97
C HIS A 194 10.32 -7.63 8.21
N VAL A 195 9.39 -8.38 8.79
CA VAL A 195 8.06 -7.89 9.19
C VAL A 195 7.98 -7.95 10.71
N ASP A 196 7.90 -6.79 11.36
CA ASP A 196 7.84 -6.69 12.83
C ASP A 196 8.97 -7.45 13.58
N GLY A 197 10.15 -7.54 12.96
CA GLY A 197 11.30 -8.26 13.51
C GLY A 197 11.37 -9.75 13.14
N GLN A 198 10.40 -10.28 12.38
CA GLN A 198 10.43 -11.62 11.82
C GLN A 198 11.00 -11.59 10.40
N ALA A 199 12.09 -12.33 10.16
CA ALA A 199 12.67 -12.48 8.82
C ALA A 199 11.88 -13.51 8.00
N CYS A 200 11.47 -13.14 6.80
CA CYS A 200 10.89 -14.02 5.79
C CYS A 200 11.78 -13.99 4.56
N VAL A 201 12.37 -15.13 4.23
CA VAL A 201 13.20 -15.32 3.03
C VAL A 201 12.28 -15.74 1.89
N TRP A 202 12.53 -15.24 0.68
CA TRP A 202 11.81 -15.73 -0.49
C TRP A 202 12.53 -16.92 -1.11
N HIS A 203 11.77 -17.97 -1.37
CA HIS A 203 12.17 -19.09 -2.19
C HIS A 203 11.19 -19.27 -3.34
N ASP A 204 11.68 -19.82 -4.44
CA ASP A 204 10.86 -20.03 -5.63
C ASP A 204 9.75 -21.06 -5.36
N GLY A 205 8.52 -20.68 -5.69
CA GLY A 205 7.34 -21.51 -5.43
C GLY A 205 6.82 -21.46 -4.00
N GLU A 206 7.52 -20.81 -3.07
CA GLU A 206 7.05 -20.63 -1.69
C GLU A 206 6.32 -19.30 -1.52
N ASP A 207 5.29 -19.31 -0.66
CA ASP A 207 4.44 -18.16 -0.39
C ASP A 207 4.29 -17.86 1.11
N PHE A 208 3.91 -16.62 1.38
CA PHE A 208 3.47 -16.20 2.71
C PHE A 208 2.56 -14.98 2.60
N VAL A 209 1.81 -14.74 3.67
CA VAL A 209 1.01 -13.53 3.83
C VAL A 209 1.57 -12.72 4.99
N PHE A 210 1.58 -11.40 4.89
CA PHE A 210 1.92 -10.55 6.02
C PHE A 210 1.01 -9.32 6.12
N ASP A 211 0.91 -8.78 7.33
CA ASP A 211 0.22 -7.54 7.60
C ASP A 211 1.18 -6.36 7.38
N GLU A 212 1.06 -5.74 6.20
CA GLU A 212 1.81 -4.58 5.71
C GLU A 212 1.71 -3.33 6.61
N THR A 213 0.77 -3.30 7.55
CA THR A 213 0.68 -2.20 8.54
C THR A 213 1.64 -2.33 9.70
N TYR A 214 2.28 -3.49 9.87
CA TYR A 214 3.45 -3.59 10.75
C TYR A 214 4.67 -2.92 10.13
N PRO A 215 5.61 -2.39 10.94
CA PRO A 215 6.89 -1.93 10.45
C PRO A 215 7.63 -3.05 9.71
N HIS A 216 7.96 -2.82 8.44
CA HIS A 216 8.65 -3.80 7.61
C HIS A 216 9.68 -3.16 6.69
N LEU A 217 10.71 -3.92 6.34
CA LEU A 217 11.76 -3.55 5.38
C LEU A 217 12.10 -4.75 4.52
N ALA A 218 12.48 -4.52 3.25
CA ALA A 218 12.95 -5.57 2.36
C ALA A 218 14.41 -5.30 1.96
N LEU A 219 15.22 -6.33 1.86
CA LEU A 219 16.60 -6.24 1.39
C LEU A 219 16.84 -7.33 0.36
N ASN A 220 17.48 -6.96 -0.75
CA ASN A 220 18.12 -7.88 -1.65
C ASN A 220 19.63 -7.64 -1.61
N GLY A 221 20.32 -8.32 -0.70
CA GLY A 221 21.78 -8.22 -0.55
C GLY A 221 22.56 -9.08 -1.55
N THR A 222 21.90 -9.68 -2.55
CA THR A 222 22.52 -10.57 -3.52
C THR A 222 22.86 -9.86 -4.84
N ASP A 223 23.49 -10.58 -5.75
CA ASP A 223 23.83 -10.17 -7.11
C ASP A 223 22.71 -10.47 -8.15
N GLN A 224 21.61 -11.10 -7.74
CA GLN A 224 20.49 -11.47 -8.59
C GLN A 224 19.23 -10.67 -8.28
N SER A 225 18.42 -10.38 -9.30
CA SER A 225 17.11 -9.74 -9.09
C SER A 225 16.13 -10.69 -8.41
N ARG A 226 15.27 -10.14 -7.55
CA ARG A 226 14.17 -10.88 -6.92
C ARG A 226 12.84 -10.51 -7.56
N LEU A 227 12.29 -11.43 -8.34
CA LEU A 227 10.96 -11.36 -8.96
C LEU A 227 9.96 -12.18 -8.14
N ILE A 228 8.87 -11.53 -7.72
CA ILE A 228 7.78 -12.16 -6.98
C ILE A 228 6.41 -11.83 -7.58
N PHE A 229 5.44 -12.69 -7.31
CA PHE A 229 4.03 -12.40 -7.48
C PHE A 229 3.47 -11.81 -6.18
N MET A 230 2.92 -10.61 -6.26
CA MET A 230 2.47 -9.83 -5.11
C MET A 230 0.99 -9.51 -5.22
N CYS A 231 0.20 -9.84 -4.19
CA CYS A 231 -1.23 -9.59 -4.18
C CYS A 231 -1.71 -8.84 -2.93
N ASP A 232 -2.69 -7.96 -3.13
CA ASP A 232 -3.60 -7.55 -2.07
C ASP A 232 -4.59 -8.69 -1.86
N VAL A 233 -4.61 -9.27 -0.67
CA VAL A 233 -5.54 -10.35 -0.32
C VAL A 233 -6.46 -9.95 0.82
N ASP A 234 -7.62 -10.59 0.85
CA ASP A 234 -8.61 -10.35 1.90
C ASP A 234 -8.01 -10.59 3.29
N ARG A 235 -8.18 -9.58 4.15
CA ARG A 235 -7.97 -9.71 5.58
C ARG A 235 -9.14 -10.52 6.19
N PRO A 236 -8.86 -11.53 7.04
CA PRO A 236 -9.90 -12.24 7.80
C PRO A 236 -10.57 -11.28 8.79
N LEU A 237 -11.80 -10.86 8.48
CA LEU A 237 -12.53 -9.82 9.21
C LEU A 237 -13.85 -10.36 9.79
N ASN A 238 -14.37 -9.66 10.78
CA ASN A 238 -15.76 -9.78 11.24
C ASN A 238 -16.70 -8.88 10.40
N ALA A 239 -18.00 -8.92 10.71
CA ALA A 239 -19.03 -8.17 9.98
C ALA A 239 -18.75 -6.65 9.90
N CYS A 240 -18.29 -6.04 10.99
CA CYS A 240 -17.96 -4.61 11.01
C CYS A 240 -16.78 -4.28 10.09
N GLY A 241 -15.71 -5.08 10.15
CA GLY A 241 -14.54 -4.90 9.28
C GLY A 241 -14.86 -5.04 7.79
N HIS A 242 -15.83 -5.88 7.43
CA HIS A 242 -16.25 -6.04 6.03
C HIS A 242 -16.81 -4.76 5.41
N TRP A 243 -17.55 -3.94 6.17
CA TRP A 243 -18.08 -2.66 5.70
C TRP A 243 -16.97 -1.64 5.44
N VAL A 244 -16.01 -1.53 6.36
CA VAL A 244 -14.86 -0.62 6.20
C VAL A 244 -14.02 -1.03 4.98
N ARG A 245 -13.74 -2.33 4.82
CA ARG A 245 -13.05 -2.85 3.63
C ARG A 245 -13.83 -2.56 2.34
N ALA A 246 -15.16 -2.69 2.35
CA ALA A 246 -15.97 -2.40 1.17
C ALA A 246 -15.87 -0.92 0.75
N ALA A 247 -15.93 0.01 1.71
CA ALA A 247 -15.71 1.43 1.45
C ALA A 247 -14.29 1.69 0.91
N TYR A 248 -13.27 1.06 1.51
CA TYR A 248 -11.90 1.15 1.01
C TYR A 248 -11.74 0.62 -0.42
N ALA A 249 -12.40 -0.48 -0.77
CA ALA A 249 -12.32 -1.04 -2.13
C ALA A 249 -12.84 -0.06 -3.19
N LEU A 250 -13.81 0.80 -2.87
CA LEU A 250 -14.26 1.87 -3.77
C LEU A 250 -13.18 2.94 -3.95
N MET A 251 -12.52 3.36 -2.86
CA MET A 251 -11.42 4.32 -2.93
C MET A 251 -10.22 3.74 -3.68
N ALA A 252 -9.86 2.48 -3.43
CA ALA A 252 -8.74 1.81 -4.09
C ALA A 252 -8.95 1.71 -5.60
N LYS A 253 -10.18 1.49 -6.09
CA LYS A 253 -10.47 1.57 -7.53
C LYS A 253 -10.09 2.92 -8.14
N ALA A 254 -10.27 4.01 -7.40
CA ALA A 254 -9.93 5.36 -7.86
C ALA A 254 -8.42 5.64 -7.87
N THR A 255 -7.60 4.81 -7.21
CA THR A 255 -6.13 4.92 -7.20
C THR A 255 -5.47 4.03 -8.25
N ARG A 256 -6.22 3.53 -9.24
CA ARG A 256 -5.68 2.67 -10.29
C ARG A 256 -4.56 3.39 -11.05
N VAL A 257 -3.43 2.70 -11.18
CA VAL A 257 -2.25 3.17 -11.90
C VAL A 257 -2.08 2.33 -13.17
N PRO A 258 -2.00 2.96 -14.35
CA PRO A 258 -1.81 2.26 -15.62
C PRO A 258 -0.37 1.72 -15.75
N ASN A 259 -0.18 0.58 -16.43
CA ASN A 259 1.15 0.15 -16.87
C ASN A 259 1.52 0.81 -18.21
N THR A 260 0.55 0.89 -19.11
CA THR A 260 0.66 1.43 -20.48
C THR A 260 -0.50 2.38 -20.77
N ASP A 261 -0.47 3.10 -21.90
CA ASP A 261 -1.50 4.11 -22.22
C ASP A 261 -2.89 3.52 -22.53
N GLU A 262 -2.97 2.25 -22.90
CA GLU A 262 -4.22 1.50 -23.07
C GLU A 262 -4.92 1.18 -21.73
N ASP A 263 -4.20 1.27 -20.61
CA ASP A 263 -4.78 0.97 -19.30
C ASP A 263 -5.58 2.17 -18.76
N PRO A 264 -6.76 1.93 -18.17
CA PRO A 264 -7.58 3.02 -17.66
C PRO A 264 -6.92 3.64 -16.42
N ARG A 265 -6.99 4.97 -16.35
CA ARG A 265 -6.40 5.76 -15.27
C ARG A 265 -7.41 6.01 -14.15
N GLY A 266 -6.98 5.91 -12.91
CA GLY A 266 -7.78 6.30 -11.75
C GLY A 266 -7.95 7.81 -11.64
N LEU A 267 -9.05 8.27 -11.02
CA LEU A 267 -9.36 9.69 -10.80
C LEU A 267 -8.23 10.42 -10.07
N PHE A 268 -7.62 9.79 -9.07
CA PHE A 268 -6.52 10.40 -8.34
C PHE A 268 -5.28 10.56 -9.23
N SER A 269 -4.92 9.53 -10.00
CA SER A 269 -3.78 9.59 -10.93
C SER A 269 -3.93 10.77 -11.91
N GLU A 270 -5.15 10.97 -12.44
CA GLU A 270 -5.48 12.12 -13.30
C GLU A 270 -5.30 13.47 -12.59
N LEU A 271 -5.81 13.60 -11.36
CA LEU A 271 -5.62 14.82 -10.56
C LEU A 271 -4.13 15.09 -10.29
N PHE A 272 -3.35 14.07 -9.97
CA PHE A 272 -1.92 14.22 -9.70
C PHE A 272 -1.12 14.66 -10.92
N MET A 273 -1.48 14.21 -12.13
CA MET A 273 -0.89 14.73 -13.37
C MET A 273 -1.18 16.22 -13.54
N ARG A 274 -2.45 16.64 -13.36
CA ARG A 274 -2.84 18.05 -13.48
C ARG A 274 -2.10 18.94 -12.49
N LEU A 275 -1.82 18.42 -11.30
CA LEU A 275 -1.07 19.13 -10.25
C LEU A 275 0.46 19.00 -10.38
N ALA A 276 0.97 18.21 -11.33
CA ALA A 276 2.40 17.99 -11.49
C ALA A 276 3.23 19.28 -11.72
N PRO A 277 2.79 20.24 -12.57
CA PRO A 277 3.53 21.49 -12.77
C PRO A 277 3.63 22.34 -11.49
N LEU A 278 2.57 22.37 -10.69
CA LEU A 278 2.57 23.08 -9.39
C LEU A 278 3.58 22.45 -8.43
N ARG A 279 3.63 21.11 -8.41
CA ARG A 279 4.60 20.38 -7.61
C ARG A 279 6.04 20.65 -8.04
N GLU A 280 6.33 20.71 -9.33
CA GLU A 280 7.67 21.06 -9.84
C GLU A 280 8.09 22.47 -9.42
N ARG A 281 7.17 23.44 -9.46
CA ARG A 281 7.40 24.79 -8.93
C ARG A 281 7.70 24.74 -7.44
N ALA A 282 6.95 23.95 -6.67
CA ALA A 282 7.18 23.78 -5.23
C ALA A 282 8.54 23.14 -4.92
N LEU A 283 8.99 22.17 -5.71
CA LEU A 283 10.32 21.55 -5.58
C LEU A 283 11.44 22.54 -5.91
N ARG A 284 11.31 23.32 -6.99
CA ARG A 284 12.26 24.42 -7.30
C ARG A 284 12.31 25.45 -6.18
N LEU A 285 11.18 25.78 -5.56
CA LEU A 285 11.15 26.68 -4.40
C LEU A 285 11.86 26.08 -3.18
N ARG A 286 11.74 24.77 -2.96
CA ARG A 286 12.43 24.09 -1.86
C ARG A 286 13.95 24.18 -2.00
N GLU A 287 14.47 24.09 -3.22
CA GLU A 287 15.91 24.18 -3.52
C GLU A 287 16.41 25.63 -3.43
N THR A 288 15.68 26.58 -4.00
CA THR A 288 16.10 27.99 -4.05
C THR A 288 15.80 28.79 -2.77
N ARG A 289 14.66 28.54 -2.12
CA ARG A 289 14.16 29.30 -0.95
C ARG A 289 13.50 28.38 0.08
N ARG A 290 14.33 27.58 0.75
CA ARG A 290 13.91 26.57 1.72
C ARG A 290 13.00 27.11 2.86
N ARG A 291 13.24 28.33 3.35
CA ARG A 291 12.43 28.95 4.41
C ARG A 291 11.00 29.25 3.91
N THR A 292 10.88 29.89 2.76
CA THR A 292 9.59 30.19 2.11
C THR A 292 8.82 28.91 1.81
N TYR A 293 9.48 27.89 1.27
CA TYR A 293 8.87 26.58 1.03
C TYR A 293 8.30 25.97 2.31
N LYS A 294 9.05 25.97 3.42
CA LYS A 294 8.58 25.44 4.71
C LYS A 294 7.39 26.24 5.24
N ALA A 295 7.43 27.57 5.17
CA ALA A 295 6.35 28.44 5.62
C ALA A 295 5.06 28.20 4.82
N LEU A 296 5.14 28.15 3.49
CA LEU A 296 3.99 27.85 2.62
C LEU A 296 3.44 26.45 2.85
N THR A 297 4.32 25.45 3.04
CA THR A 297 3.91 24.07 3.34
C THR A 297 3.16 24.01 4.67
N LEU A 298 3.67 24.69 5.70
CA LEU A 298 2.99 24.77 7.00
C LEU A 298 1.64 25.48 6.87
N PHE A 299 1.59 26.62 6.20
CA PHE A 299 0.34 27.37 5.97
C PHE A 299 -0.71 26.52 5.25
N LEU A 300 -0.34 25.85 4.15
CA LEU A 300 -1.24 24.98 3.40
C LEU A 300 -1.75 23.82 4.27
N ASN A 301 -0.85 23.12 4.98
CA ASN A 301 -1.22 21.98 5.81
C ASN A 301 -2.11 22.41 6.99
N SER A 302 -1.82 23.53 7.64
CA SER A 302 -2.65 24.10 8.70
C SER A 302 -4.02 24.51 8.17
N THR A 303 -4.09 25.11 6.99
CA THR A 303 -5.36 25.50 6.36
C THR A 303 -6.23 24.27 6.05
N LEU A 304 -5.64 23.24 5.45
CA LEU A 304 -6.34 21.98 5.15
C LEU A 304 -6.82 21.27 6.41
N LEU A 305 -5.99 21.25 7.46
CA LEU A 305 -6.37 20.67 8.75
C LEU A 305 -7.52 21.44 9.40
N THR A 306 -7.44 22.77 9.44
CA THR A 306 -8.52 23.61 9.99
C THR A 306 -9.81 23.43 9.21
N ALA A 307 -9.75 23.40 7.87
CA ALA A 307 -10.92 23.16 7.03
C ALA A 307 -11.56 21.78 7.30
N LEU A 308 -10.75 20.73 7.45
CA LEU A 308 -11.23 19.39 7.80
C LEU A 308 -11.91 19.38 9.18
N LEU A 309 -11.29 20.01 10.19
CA LEU A 309 -11.85 20.10 11.54
C LEU A 309 -13.15 20.92 11.57
N ALA A 310 -13.21 22.01 10.82
CA ALA A 310 -14.40 22.84 10.68
C ALA A 310 -15.54 22.07 10.00
N MET A 311 -15.24 21.30 8.94
CA MET A 311 -16.21 20.44 8.27
C MET A 311 -16.74 19.36 9.22
N LEU A 312 -15.85 18.66 9.93
CA LEU A 312 -16.23 17.63 10.90
C LEU A 312 -17.11 18.22 12.02
N PHE A 313 -16.72 19.36 12.57
CA PHE A 313 -17.52 20.07 13.56
C PHE A 313 -18.89 20.48 13.00
N GLY A 314 -18.94 20.99 11.78
CA GLY A 314 -20.18 21.35 11.09
C GLY A 314 -21.14 20.16 10.94
N VAL A 315 -20.63 18.99 10.55
CA VAL A 315 -21.42 17.75 10.47
C VAL A 315 -21.94 17.33 11.86
N LEU A 316 -21.08 17.35 12.87
CA LEU A 316 -21.47 17.01 14.24
C LEU A 316 -22.52 17.98 14.79
N ARG A 317 -22.39 19.28 14.47
CA ARG A 317 -23.36 20.30 14.88
C ARG A 317 -24.68 20.16 14.14
N PHE A 318 -24.65 19.82 12.86
CA PHE A 318 -25.86 19.51 12.10
C PHE A 318 -26.62 18.32 12.71
N ILE A 319 -25.91 17.24 13.07
CA ILE A 319 -26.51 16.08 13.75
C ILE A 319 -27.07 16.49 15.12
N GLU A 320 -26.34 17.30 15.90
CA GLU A 320 -26.81 17.77 17.20
C GLU A 320 -28.12 18.58 17.08
N ILE A 321 -28.24 19.44 16.06
CA ILE A 321 -29.46 20.21 15.79
C ILE A 321 -30.60 19.31 15.31
N ALA A 322 -30.30 18.29 14.48
CA ALA A 322 -31.32 17.39 13.96
C ALA A 322 -31.90 16.43 15.02
N LEU A 323 -31.18 16.19 16.12
CA LEU A 323 -31.57 15.32 17.23
C LEU A 323 -32.15 16.08 18.43
N SER A 324 -32.07 17.42 18.44
CA SER A 324 -32.62 18.31 19.47
C SER A 324 -33.99 18.83 19.10
#